data_AF-A0A0Q9Q322-F1
#
_entry.id   AF-A0A0Q9Q322-F1
#
_cell.length_a   1.000
_cell.length_b   1.000
_cell.length_c   1.000
_cell.angle_alpha   90.00
_cell.angle_beta   90.00
_cell.angle_gamma   90.00
#
_symmetry.space_group_name_H-M   'P 1'
#
loop_
_entity.id
_entity.type
_entity.pdbx_description
1 polymer ?
#
loop_
_entity_poly.entity_id
_entity_poly.type
_entity_poly.pdbx_seq_one_letter_code
_entity_poly.pdbx_strand_id
1 'polypeptide(L)'
;MPEAPRSGVIHDLGYRRYDGPRDGTATIARTLFVTGLRHAYGLGRSGRSKVMPFLLLGMSLLPAAVVVGFVVLTGLRSLPVSYAAYTNQTQLLVSLFAASQAPVLFSRDLRHRSIVLYLARPLPATVFALVRWASLAVAMWLFTALPTVLLYLGAMLAGLDKSDQTTDALKALVLQAGLAALIAGVTGLISSVSLRRGFAVVGSVMALIVLSGVVTAVQNIASAEGEDPASVGVGLVSPWSLHNGLANAWGAGLDTPAPVDGAWVPAYVLVALLLIGGCLLGLVARFRKVGTR
;
A
#
# COMPACT_ATOMS: atom_id res chain seq x y z
N MET A 1 -20.88 -20.04 40.49
CA MET A 1 -19.90 -21.15 40.50
C MET A 1 -18.52 -20.52 40.35
N PRO A 2 -17.55 -20.81 41.23
CA PRO A 2 -16.20 -20.24 41.10
C PRO A 2 -15.47 -20.91 39.93
N GLU A 3 -14.84 -20.10 39.09
CA GLU A 3 -14.10 -20.53 37.90
C GLU A 3 -12.83 -21.27 38.34
N ALA A 4 -12.73 -22.56 38.03
CA ALA A 4 -11.55 -23.35 38.36
C ALA A 4 -10.33 -22.80 37.59
N PRO A 5 -9.19 -22.53 38.26
CA PRO A 5 -7.99 -22.09 37.57
C PRO A 5 -7.52 -23.24 36.67
N ARG A 6 -7.54 -23.03 35.34
CA ARG A 6 -6.93 -23.99 34.41
C ARG A 6 -5.41 -23.91 34.57
N SER A 7 -4.83 -24.73 35.44
CA SER A 7 -3.38 -24.91 35.52
C SER A 7 -2.93 -25.74 34.33
N GLY A 8 -2.42 -25.09 33.28
CA GLY A 8 -1.70 -25.79 32.22
C GLY A 8 -0.36 -26.29 32.76
N VAL A 9 -0.16 -27.60 32.82
CA VAL A 9 1.14 -28.21 33.13
C VAL A 9 1.87 -28.49 31.82
N ILE A 10 3.05 -27.91 31.63
CA ILE A 10 3.92 -28.22 30.48
C ILE A 10 4.73 -29.47 30.84
N HIS A 11 4.39 -30.60 30.24
CA HIS A 11 5.19 -31.82 30.34
C HIS A 11 6.35 -31.76 29.33
N ASP A 12 7.57 -32.04 29.79
CA ASP A 12 8.72 -32.20 28.89
C ASP A 12 8.60 -33.55 28.16
N LEU A 13 8.18 -33.50 26.89
CA LEU A 13 8.02 -34.66 26.02
C LEU A 13 9.32 -35.06 25.30
N GLY A 14 10.47 -34.64 25.83
CA GLY A 14 11.76 -34.81 25.16
C GLY A 14 11.98 -33.76 24.08
N TYR A 15 11.51 -32.52 24.30
CA TYR A 15 11.72 -31.45 23.35
C TYR A 15 13.22 -31.12 23.23
N ARG A 16 13.68 -30.83 22.01
CA ARG A 16 15.06 -30.39 21.80
C ARG A 16 15.28 -29.05 22.50
N ARG A 17 16.19 -29.02 23.48
CA ARG A 17 16.59 -27.78 24.14
C ARG A 17 17.26 -26.85 23.13
N TYR A 18 16.91 -25.58 23.21
CA TYR A 18 17.55 -24.52 22.43
C TYR A 18 18.41 -23.70 23.40
N ASP A 19 19.72 -23.91 23.32
CA ASP A 19 20.72 -23.25 24.15
C ASP A 19 21.34 -22.01 23.46
N GLY A 20 20.87 -21.69 22.25
CA GLY A 20 21.33 -20.51 21.51
C GLY A 20 20.81 -19.19 22.10
N PRO A 21 21.38 -18.05 21.68
CA PRO A 21 20.88 -16.74 22.08
C PRO A 21 19.41 -16.58 21.73
N ARG A 22 18.62 -16.03 22.66
CA ARG A 22 17.21 -15.69 22.43
C ARG A 22 17.12 -14.29 21.83
N ASP A 23 16.58 -14.21 20.63
CA ASP A 23 16.38 -12.94 19.94
C ASP A 23 15.34 -12.06 20.65
N GLY A 24 15.63 -10.75 20.68
CA GLY A 24 14.70 -9.74 21.20
C GLY A 24 13.59 -9.38 20.21
N THR A 25 12.62 -8.59 20.68
CA THR A 25 11.45 -8.15 19.91
C THR A 25 11.83 -7.44 18.60
N ALA A 26 12.92 -6.67 18.58
CA ALA A 26 13.39 -5.97 17.38
C ALA A 26 13.80 -6.95 16.25
N THR A 27 14.53 -8.01 16.58
CA THR A 27 14.94 -9.03 15.61
C THR A 27 13.73 -9.80 15.08
N ILE A 28 12.76 -10.11 15.95
CA ILE A 28 11.50 -10.74 15.54
C ILE A 28 10.72 -9.82 14.58
N ALA A 29 10.61 -8.53 14.91
CA ALA A 29 9.93 -7.53 14.08
C ALA A 29 10.60 -7.38 12.71
N ARG A 30 11.94 -7.27 12.67
CA ARG A 30 12.70 -7.19 11.41
C ARG A 30 12.50 -8.45 10.56
N THR A 31 12.55 -9.63 11.18
CA THR A 31 12.35 -10.91 10.48
C THR A 31 10.93 -11.00 9.91
N LEU A 32 9.93 -10.59 10.69
CA LEU A 32 8.54 -10.54 10.27
C LEU A 32 8.34 -9.53 9.12
N PHE A 33 9.00 -8.38 9.19
CA PHE A 33 8.97 -7.35 8.14
C PHE A 33 9.53 -7.88 6.82
N VAL A 34 10.77 -8.40 6.83
CA VAL A 34 11.45 -8.93 5.65
C VAL A 34 10.70 -10.11 5.05
N THR A 35 10.20 -11.01 5.91
CA THR A 35 9.42 -12.17 5.47
C THR A 35 8.08 -11.74 4.88
N GLY A 36 7.43 -10.73 5.46
CA GLY A 36 6.21 -10.12 4.91
C GLY A 36 6.47 -9.52 3.52
N LEU A 37 7.52 -8.72 3.37
CA LEU A 37 7.88 -8.10 2.11
C LEU A 37 8.17 -9.16 1.03
N ARG A 38 8.97 -10.19 1.36
CA ARG A 38 9.23 -11.33 0.46
C ARG A 38 7.94 -12.04 0.06
N HIS A 39 7.03 -12.27 1.00
CA HIS A 39 5.76 -12.94 0.72
C HIS A 39 4.83 -12.14 -0.19
N ALA A 40 4.86 -10.79 -0.14
CA ALA A 40 4.08 -9.95 -1.05
C ALA A 40 4.50 -10.14 -2.52
N TYR A 41 5.74 -10.55 -2.78
CA TYR A 41 6.24 -10.87 -4.12
C TYR A 41 6.36 -12.39 -4.37
N GLY A 42 5.83 -13.23 -3.48
CA GLY A 42 5.94 -14.69 -3.60
C GLY A 42 7.36 -15.25 -3.46
N LEU A 43 8.31 -14.45 -2.92
CA LEU A 43 9.69 -14.89 -2.69
C LEU A 43 9.75 -15.84 -1.49
N GLY A 44 10.55 -16.90 -1.61
CA GLY A 44 10.62 -17.98 -0.61
C GLY A 44 9.45 -18.98 -0.67
N ARG A 45 8.64 -18.95 -1.73
CA ARG A 45 7.54 -19.90 -2.01
C ARG A 45 7.66 -20.50 -3.40
N SER A 46 6.73 -21.42 -3.73
CA SER A 46 6.67 -22.05 -5.05
C SER A 46 6.55 -21.02 -6.18
N GLY A 47 7.07 -21.36 -7.36
CA GLY A 47 7.11 -20.45 -8.52
C GLY A 47 5.74 -19.85 -8.87
N ARG A 48 4.65 -20.62 -8.71
CA ARG A 48 3.27 -20.17 -8.96
C ARG A 48 2.89 -18.93 -8.13
N SER A 49 3.44 -18.76 -6.93
CA SER A 49 3.14 -17.60 -6.08
C SER A 49 3.79 -16.30 -6.54
N LYS A 50 4.82 -16.38 -7.40
CA LYS A 50 5.51 -15.22 -7.98
C LYS A 50 4.79 -14.69 -9.22
N VAL A 51 4.01 -15.51 -9.91
CA VAL A 51 3.40 -15.17 -11.20
C VAL A 51 2.55 -13.90 -11.09
N MET A 52 1.57 -13.86 -10.18
CA MET A 52 0.67 -12.71 -10.04
C MET A 52 1.39 -11.38 -9.74
N PRO A 53 2.22 -11.26 -8.68
CA PRO A 53 2.87 -9.98 -8.37
C PRO A 53 3.84 -9.52 -9.46
N PHE A 54 4.61 -10.44 -10.08
CA PHE A 54 5.55 -10.07 -11.13
C PHE A 54 4.88 -9.83 -12.49
N LEU A 55 3.77 -10.49 -12.80
CA LEU A 55 2.96 -10.19 -13.98
C LEU A 55 2.42 -8.76 -13.90
N LEU A 56 1.79 -8.39 -12.77
CA LEU A 56 1.29 -7.04 -12.56
C LEU A 56 2.41 -5.99 -12.60
N LEU A 57 3.57 -6.31 -12.01
CA LEU A 57 4.73 -5.43 -12.06
C LEU A 57 5.26 -5.26 -13.48
N GLY A 58 5.36 -6.35 -14.25
CA GLY A 58 5.73 -6.31 -15.67
C GLY A 58 4.76 -5.47 -16.49
N MET A 59 3.45 -5.63 -16.29
CA MET A 59 2.41 -4.81 -16.93
C MET A 59 2.50 -3.34 -16.52
N SER A 60 2.97 -3.04 -15.31
CA SER A 60 3.17 -1.67 -14.82
C SER A 60 4.48 -1.05 -15.32
N LEU A 61 5.50 -1.86 -15.62
CA LEU A 61 6.78 -1.41 -16.17
C LEU A 61 6.73 -1.21 -17.69
N LEU A 62 5.88 -1.98 -18.39
CA LEU A 62 5.83 -1.96 -19.85
C LEU A 62 5.50 -0.56 -20.42
N PRO A 63 4.46 0.16 -19.97
CA PRO A 63 4.19 1.50 -20.48
C PRO A 63 5.33 2.49 -20.18
N ALA A 64 5.99 2.39 -19.03
CA ALA A 64 7.14 3.21 -18.69
C ALA A 64 8.31 2.95 -19.66
N ALA A 65 8.60 1.68 -19.96
CA ALA A 65 9.61 1.33 -20.96
C ALA A 65 9.27 1.88 -22.35
N VAL A 66 7.99 1.86 -22.74
CA VAL A 66 7.52 2.46 -24.00
C VAL A 66 7.72 3.97 -24.00
N VAL A 67 7.36 4.67 -22.92
CA VAL A 67 7.57 6.11 -22.78
C VAL A 67 9.06 6.47 -22.89
N VAL A 68 9.92 5.73 -22.18
CA VAL A 68 11.38 5.92 -22.26
C VAL A 68 11.88 5.71 -23.68
N GLY A 69 11.49 4.61 -24.34
CA GLY A 69 11.89 4.33 -25.71
C GLY A 69 11.42 5.43 -26.67
N PHE A 70 10.19 5.92 -26.52
CA PHE A 70 9.66 7.00 -27.33
C PHE A 70 10.46 8.30 -27.16
N VAL A 71 10.75 8.70 -25.93
CA VAL A 71 11.52 9.93 -25.63
C VAL A 71 12.93 9.84 -26.21
N VAL A 72 13.61 8.70 -26.02
CA VAL A 72 14.96 8.47 -26.54
C VAL A 72 15.00 8.49 -28.07
N LEU A 73 14.02 7.85 -28.73
CA LEU A 73 13.98 7.74 -30.20
C LEU A 73 13.57 9.04 -30.90
N THR A 74 12.70 9.84 -30.28
CA THR A 74 12.16 11.08 -30.87
C THR A 74 12.95 12.33 -30.48
N GLY A 75 13.83 12.24 -29.48
CA GLY A 75 14.60 13.38 -28.99
C GLY A 75 13.75 14.42 -28.28
N LEU A 76 12.65 14.00 -27.64
CA LEU A 76 11.79 14.89 -26.86
C LEU A 76 12.57 15.56 -25.73
N ARG A 77 12.30 16.86 -25.52
CA ARG A 77 12.93 17.67 -24.47
C ARG A 77 12.22 17.57 -23.12
N SER A 78 11.14 16.82 -23.04
CA SER A 78 10.35 16.61 -21.82
C SER A 78 9.69 15.22 -21.85
N LEU A 79 9.38 14.70 -20.66
CA LEU A 79 8.56 13.49 -20.56
C LEU A 79 7.12 13.79 -21.00
N PRO A 80 6.47 12.92 -21.77
CA PRO A 80 5.08 13.09 -22.19
C PRO A 80 4.08 12.88 -21.04
N VAL A 81 4.52 12.24 -19.96
CA VAL A 81 3.72 11.96 -18.76
C VAL A 81 4.62 12.23 -17.55
N SER A 82 4.12 12.98 -16.57
CA SER A 82 4.83 13.25 -15.33
C SER A 82 4.95 11.97 -14.47
N TYR A 83 5.92 11.95 -13.55
CA TYR A 83 6.11 10.81 -12.65
C TYR A 83 4.89 10.54 -11.75
N ALA A 84 4.21 11.59 -11.28
CA ALA A 84 3.00 11.46 -10.47
C ALA A 84 1.80 10.97 -11.32
N ALA A 85 1.63 11.53 -12.53
CA ALA A 85 0.58 11.11 -13.45
C ALA A 85 0.72 9.65 -13.87
N TYR A 86 1.96 9.16 -14.05
CA TYR A 86 2.21 7.76 -14.38
C TYR A 86 1.70 6.79 -13.28
N THR A 87 1.79 7.19 -12.02
CA THR A 87 1.25 6.41 -10.89
C THR A 87 -0.27 6.25 -11.00
N ASN A 88 -0.97 7.30 -11.44
CA ASN A 88 -2.41 7.26 -11.69
C ASN A 88 -2.77 6.43 -12.92
N GLN A 89 -1.98 6.51 -13.99
CA GLN A 89 -2.19 5.70 -15.19
C GLN A 89 -2.12 4.19 -14.89
N THR A 90 -1.34 3.79 -13.89
CA THR A 90 -1.20 2.40 -13.45
C THR A 90 -2.10 2.04 -12.25
N GLN A 91 -3.05 2.90 -11.89
CA GLN A 91 -3.94 2.75 -10.72
C GLN A 91 -4.63 1.38 -10.63
N LEU A 92 -5.12 0.86 -11.76
CA LEU A 92 -5.76 -0.46 -11.82
C LEU A 92 -4.78 -1.55 -11.35
N LEU A 93 -3.55 -1.54 -11.86
CA LEU A 93 -2.52 -2.54 -11.56
C LEU A 93 -2.07 -2.46 -10.10
N VAL A 94 -1.87 -1.24 -9.60
CA VAL A 94 -1.53 -0.97 -8.19
C VAL A 94 -2.64 -1.49 -7.27
N SER A 95 -3.89 -1.22 -7.60
CA SER A 95 -5.05 -1.66 -6.82
C SER A 95 -5.22 -3.19 -6.83
N LEU A 96 -5.01 -3.84 -7.99
CA LEU A 96 -5.03 -5.29 -8.11
C LEU A 96 -3.88 -5.96 -7.36
N PHE A 97 -2.69 -5.36 -7.37
CA PHE A 97 -1.56 -5.83 -6.58
C PHE A 97 -1.90 -5.76 -5.09
N ALA A 98 -2.38 -4.62 -4.59
CA ALA A 98 -2.81 -4.47 -3.20
C ALA A 98 -3.88 -5.50 -2.80
N ALA A 99 -4.95 -5.60 -3.59
CA ALA A 99 -6.06 -6.52 -3.33
C ALA A 99 -5.62 -7.99 -3.32
N SER A 100 -4.67 -8.37 -4.18
CA SER A 100 -4.17 -9.74 -4.26
C SER A 100 -3.16 -10.10 -3.17
N GLN A 101 -2.35 -9.13 -2.69
CA GLN A 101 -1.27 -9.35 -1.72
C GLN A 101 -1.68 -9.11 -0.27
N ALA A 102 -2.61 -8.20 0.02
CA ALA A 102 -3.06 -7.97 1.40
C ALA A 102 -3.57 -9.27 2.10
N PRO A 103 -4.38 -10.13 1.45
CA PRO A 103 -4.85 -11.37 2.09
C PRO A 103 -3.73 -12.38 2.37
N VAL A 104 -2.63 -12.31 1.62
CA VAL A 104 -1.45 -13.17 1.81
C VAL A 104 -0.76 -12.87 3.14
N LEU A 105 -0.78 -11.60 3.54
CA LEU A 105 -0.16 -11.10 4.77
C LEU A 105 -1.09 -11.13 5.99
N PHE A 106 -2.36 -10.78 5.80
CA PHE A 106 -3.31 -10.58 6.90
C PHE A 106 -4.26 -11.77 7.09
N SER A 107 -4.94 -12.22 6.03
CA SER A 107 -5.97 -13.25 6.15
C SER A 107 -5.40 -14.65 6.43
N ARG A 108 -4.22 -14.97 5.90
CA ARG A 108 -3.63 -16.32 6.01
C ARG A 108 -3.37 -16.74 7.45
N ASP A 109 -2.81 -15.86 8.28
CA ASP A 109 -2.47 -16.17 9.67
C ASP A 109 -3.70 -16.23 10.57
N LEU A 110 -4.73 -15.44 10.24
CA LEU A 110 -6.02 -15.46 10.92
C LEU A 110 -6.83 -16.72 10.60
N ARG A 111 -6.86 -17.14 9.32
CA ARG A 111 -7.60 -18.32 8.86
C ARG A 111 -7.13 -19.61 9.52
N HIS A 112 -5.82 -19.79 9.66
CA HIS A 112 -5.23 -21.01 10.23
C HIS A 112 -4.95 -20.87 11.74
N ARG A 113 -5.35 -19.77 12.37
CA ARG A 113 -5.09 -19.44 13.78
C ARG A 113 -3.60 -19.51 14.18
N SER A 114 -2.69 -19.49 13.21
CA SER A 114 -1.24 -19.49 13.47
C SER A 114 -0.79 -18.19 14.15
N ILE A 115 -1.60 -17.12 14.06
CA ILE A 115 -1.36 -15.87 14.77
C ILE A 115 -1.19 -16.03 16.28
N VAL A 116 -1.90 -16.98 16.91
CA VAL A 116 -1.79 -17.25 18.35
C VAL A 116 -0.36 -17.66 18.72
N LEU A 117 0.33 -18.40 17.84
CA LEU A 117 1.72 -18.80 18.04
C LEU A 117 2.71 -17.63 17.92
N TYR A 118 2.37 -16.61 17.12
CA TYR A 118 3.17 -15.38 17.05
C TYR A 118 2.97 -14.50 18.29
N LEU A 119 1.73 -14.42 18.80
CA LEU A 119 1.37 -13.61 19.96
C LEU A 119 1.66 -14.30 21.31
N ALA A 120 1.86 -15.62 21.31
CA ALA A 120 2.38 -16.36 22.46
C ALA A 120 3.87 -16.04 22.74
N ARG A 121 4.59 -15.54 21.73
CA ARG A 121 5.90 -14.91 21.93
C ARG A 121 5.74 -13.52 22.54
N PRO A 122 6.80 -12.92 23.11
CA PRO A 122 6.80 -11.53 23.56
C PRO A 122 6.82 -10.54 22.38
N LEU A 123 5.95 -10.72 21.39
CA LEU A 123 5.70 -9.79 20.31
C LEU A 123 4.34 -9.13 20.55
N PRO A 124 4.31 -7.84 20.96
CA PRO A 124 3.05 -7.14 21.17
C PRO A 124 2.19 -7.11 19.90
N ALA A 125 0.88 -7.24 20.05
CA ALA A 125 -0.07 -7.17 18.93
C ALA A 125 0.07 -5.86 18.12
N THR A 126 0.43 -4.76 18.80
CA THR A 126 0.72 -3.47 18.16
C THR A 126 1.91 -3.56 17.21
N VAL A 127 3.03 -4.15 17.66
CA VAL A 127 4.23 -4.34 16.83
C VAL A 127 3.90 -5.26 15.65
N PHE A 128 3.18 -6.35 15.89
CA PHE A 128 2.76 -7.26 14.82
C PHE A 128 1.93 -6.55 13.74
N ALA A 129 0.93 -5.76 14.14
CA ALA A 129 0.06 -5.01 13.24
C ALA A 129 0.85 -3.99 12.39
N LEU A 130 1.68 -3.17 13.06
CA LEU A 130 2.50 -2.15 12.42
C LEU A 130 3.51 -2.76 11.45
N VAL A 131 4.17 -3.86 11.84
CA VAL A 131 5.13 -4.54 10.98
C VAL A 131 4.45 -5.15 9.75
N ARG A 132 3.27 -5.78 9.90
CA ARG A 132 2.51 -6.33 8.77
C ARG A 132 2.04 -5.24 7.81
N TRP A 133 1.55 -4.13 8.35
CA TRP A 133 1.21 -2.96 7.56
C TRP A 133 2.45 -2.39 6.84
N ALA A 134 3.57 -2.21 7.54
CA ALA A 134 4.81 -1.71 6.96
C ALA A 134 5.35 -2.62 5.86
N SER A 135 5.28 -3.95 6.02
CA SER A 135 5.64 -4.90 4.97
C SER A 135 4.83 -4.69 3.69
N LEU A 136 3.52 -4.47 3.82
CA LEU A 136 2.65 -4.22 2.67
C LEU A 136 2.89 -2.84 2.09
N ALA A 137 2.98 -1.79 2.91
CA ALA A 137 3.24 -0.42 2.47
C ALA A 137 4.56 -0.32 1.70
N VAL A 138 5.63 -0.94 2.19
CA VAL A 138 6.91 -0.97 1.47
C VAL A 138 6.82 -1.79 0.19
N ALA A 139 6.09 -2.91 0.17
CA ALA A 139 5.86 -3.66 -1.07
C ALA A 139 5.10 -2.82 -2.11
N MET A 140 4.06 -2.10 -1.69
CA MET A 140 3.30 -1.19 -2.54
C MET A 140 4.20 -0.06 -3.07
N TRP A 141 5.01 0.55 -2.21
CA TRP A 141 5.91 1.62 -2.59
C TRP A 141 6.96 1.14 -3.59
N LEU A 142 7.58 -0.03 -3.39
CA LEU A 142 8.51 -0.61 -4.35
C LEU A 142 7.82 -0.93 -5.69
N PHE A 143 6.57 -1.41 -5.67
CA PHE A 143 5.80 -1.68 -6.87
C PHE A 143 5.58 -0.40 -7.71
N THR A 144 5.25 0.73 -7.09
CA THR A 144 5.03 2.00 -7.80
C THR A 144 6.32 2.76 -8.11
N ALA A 145 7.33 2.66 -7.24
CA ALA A 145 8.61 3.35 -7.41
C ALA A 145 9.44 2.76 -8.56
N LEU A 146 9.33 1.45 -8.84
CA LEU A 146 10.12 0.80 -9.90
C LEU A 146 9.86 1.41 -11.30
N PRO A 147 8.61 1.56 -11.78
CA PRO A 147 8.34 2.29 -13.02
C PRO A 147 8.78 3.76 -12.99
N THR A 148 8.64 4.45 -11.86
CA THR A 148 9.09 5.84 -11.72
C THR A 148 10.60 5.98 -11.85
N VAL A 149 11.36 5.07 -11.21
CA VAL A 149 12.82 5.01 -11.35
C VAL A 149 13.20 4.68 -12.79
N LEU A 150 12.48 3.78 -13.46
CA LEU A 150 12.72 3.48 -14.88
C LEU A 150 12.52 4.72 -15.76
N LEU A 151 11.43 5.47 -15.57
CA LEU A 151 11.19 6.73 -16.28
C LEU A 151 12.30 7.75 -16.00
N TYR A 152 12.74 7.85 -14.75
CA TYR A 152 13.79 8.79 -14.36
C TYR A 152 15.13 8.43 -15.01
N LEU A 153 15.52 7.16 -14.98
CA LEU A 153 16.71 6.68 -15.69
C LEU A 153 16.61 6.93 -17.19
N GLY A 154 15.43 6.71 -17.78
CA GLY A 154 15.18 7.01 -19.19
C GLY A 154 15.31 8.48 -19.54
N ALA A 155 14.79 9.38 -18.69
CA ALA A 155 14.95 10.82 -18.85
C ALA A 155 16.44 11.24 -18.80
N MET A 156 17.22 10.64 -17.88
CA MET A 156 18.66 10.90 -17.80
C MET A 156 19.42 10.40 -19.04
N LEU A 157 19.06 9.22 -19.55
CA LEU A 157 19.64 8.67 -20.78
C LEU A 157 19.31 9.51 -22.02
N ALA A 158 18.13 10.13 -22.04
CA ALA A 158 17.72 11.04 -23.10
C ALA A 158 18.28 12.47 -22.95
N GLY A 159 19.08 12.75 -21.92
CA GLY A 159 19.72 14.06 -21.73
C GLY A 159 18.78 15.18 -21.32
N LEU A 160 17.65 14.86 -20.66
CA LEU A 160 16.74 15.87 -20.11
C LEU A 160 17.38 16.59 -18.92
N ASP A 161 16.85 17.77 -18.56
CA ASP A 161 17.37 18.56 -17.45
C ASP A 161 17.34 17.77 -16.13
N LYS A 162 18.52 17.59 -15.54
CA LYS A 162 18.66 16.75 -14.34
C LYS A 162 17.98 17.37 -13.13
N SER A 163 18.01 18.68 -12.97
CA SER A 163 17.48 19.36 -11.78
C SER A 163 15.96 19.18 -11.70
N ASP A 164 15.28 19.45 -12.80
CA ASP A 164 13.83 19.37 -12.88
C ASP A 164 13.35 17.92 -12.75
N GLN A 165 13.96 17.00 -13.51
CA GLN A 165 13.58 15.58 -13.47
C GLN A 165 13.84 14.95 -12.09
N THR A 166 14.93 15.32 -11.40
CA THR A 166 15.22 14.81 -10.05
C THR A 166 14.18 15.32 -9.06
N THR A 167 13.83 16.61 -9.14
CA THR A 167 12.84 17.22 -8.26
C THR A 167 11.47 16.58 -8.41
N ASP A 168 11.01 16.41 -9.66
CA ASP A 168 9.70 15.81 -9.94
C ASP A 168 9.66 14.32 -9.61
N ALA A 169 10.75 13.58 -9.85
CA ALA A 169 10.84 12.19 -9.44
C ALA A 169 10.80 12.04 -7.91
N LEU A 170 11.49 12.90 -7.16
CA LEU A 170 11.46 12.89 -5.69
C LEU A 170 10.08 13.23 -5.14
N LYS A 171 9.41 14.26 -5.68
CA LYS A 171 8.01 14.58 -5.32
C LYS A 171 7.12 13.36 -5.53
N ALA A 172 7.21 12.71 -6.69
CA ALA A 172 6.42 11.52 -6.98
C ALA A 172 6.72 10.35 -6.03
N LEU A 173 7.99 10.08 -5.72
CA LEU A 173 8.37 9.00 -4.79
C LEU A 173 7.84 9.24 -3.37
N VAL A 174 7.82 10.49 -2.90
CA VAL A 174 7.24 10.88 -1.60
C VAL A 174 5.72 10.70 -1.60
N LEU A 175 5.04 11.19 -2.64
CA LEU A 175 3.59 11.04 -2.80
C LEU A 175 3.17 9.56 -2.91
N GLN A 176 3.96 8.74 -3.61
CA GLN A 176 3.79 7.29 -3.70
C GLN A 176 3.95 6.60 -2.34
N ALA A 177 4.86 7.07 -1.48
CA ALA A 177 5.02 6.51 -0.13
C ALA A 177 3.74 6.74 0.71
N GLY A 178 3.16 7.95 0.63
CA GLY A 178 1.88 8.27 1.25
C GLY A 178 0.72 7.43 0.70
N LEU A 179 0.63 7.31 -0.62
CA LEU A 179 -0.39 6.48 -1.28
C LEU A 179 -0.24 4.99 -0.90
N ALA A 180 0.98 4.47 -0.87
CA ALA A 180 1.27 3.10 -0.46
C ALA A 180 0.85 2.82 0.99
N ALA A 181 1.12 3.76 1.90
CA ALA A 181 0.67 3.72 3.29
C ALA A 181 -0.86 3.68 3.42
N LEU A 182 -1.57 4.53 2.67
CA LEU A 182 -3.05 4.59 2.62
C LEU A 182 -3.63 3.26 2.11
N ILE A 183 -3.18 2.82 0.93
CA ILE A 183 -3.68 1.59 0.29
C ILE A 183 -3.39 0.36 1.17
N ALA A 184 -2.20 0.27 1.76
CA ALA A 184 -1.84 -0.82 2.67
C ALA A 184 -2.70 -0.81 3.94
N GLY A 185 -3.06 0.37 4.47
CA GLY A 185 -3.98 0.52 5.59
C GLY A 185 -5.37 -0.03 5.26
N VAL A 186 -5.98 0.45 4.18
CA VAL A 186 -7.34 0.08 3.76
C VAL A 186 -7.41 -1.42 3.43
N THR A 187 -6.56 -1.91 2.54
CA THR A 187 -6.59 -3.32 2.11
C THR A 187 -6.16 -4.29 3.21
N GLY A 188 -5.23 -3.86 4.08
CA GLY A 188 -4.83 -4.60 5.27
C GLY A 188 -5.99 -4.76 6.24
N LEU A 189 -6.72 -3.68 6.54
CA LEU A 189 -7.87 -3.70 7.43
C LEU A 189 -8.98 -4.61 6.88
N ILE A 190 -9.35 -4.44 5.61
CA ILE A 190 -10.34 -5.30 4.92
C ILE A 190 -9.91 -6.78 5.03
N SER A 191 -8.65 -7.08 4.71
CA SER A 191 -8.10 -8.44 4.76
C SER A 191 -8.04 -9.03 6.17
N SER A 192 -7.91 -8.19 7.21
CA SER A 192 -7.90 -8.63 8.61
C SER A 192 -9.29 -9.04 9.13
N VAL A 193 -10.35 -8.55 8.49
CA VAL A 193 -11.74 -8.90 8.81
C VAL A 193 -12.19 -10.09 7.95
N SER A 194 -11.76 -10.16 6.69
CA SER A 194 -12.10 -11.23 5.77
C SER A 194 -11.20 -12.47 5.93
N LEU A 195 -11.73 -13.56 6.50
CA LEU A 195 -10.99 -14.83 6.66
C LEU A 195 -10.77 -15.60 5.34
N ARG A 196 -11.61 -15.35 4.33
CA ARG A 196 -11.49 -15.99 3.01
C ARG A 196 -10.83 -15.03 2.03
N ARG A 197 -9.84 -15.54 1.29
CA ARG A 197 -9.07 -14.76 0.31
C ARG A 197 -9.95 -14.05 -0.71
N GLY A 198 -10.96 -14.74 -1.26
CA GLY A 198 -11.86 -14.17 -2.28
C GLY A 198 -12.58 -12.92 -1.79
N PHE A 199 -13.19 -12.95 -0.61
CA PHE A 199 -13.89 -11.79 -0.05
C PHE A 199 -12.96 -10.62 0.26
N ALA A 200 -11.75 -10.91 0.75
CA ALA A 200 -10.75 -9.88 1.00
C ALA A 200 -10.32 -9.15 -0.30
N VAL A 201 -10.13 -9.91 -1.38
CA VAL A 201 -9.80 -9.37 -2.71
C VAL A 201 -10.95 -8.51 -3.23
N VAL A 202 -12.19 -9.04 -3.24
CA VAL A 202 -13.37 -8.32 -3.73
C VAL A 202 -13.60 -7.04 -2.93
N GLY A 203 -13.55 -7.09 -1.61
CA GLY A 203 -13.70 -5.91 -0.75
C GLY A 203 -12.62 -4.85 -1.04
N SER A 204 -11.37 -5.27 -1.24
CA SER A 204 -10.27 -4.37 -1.59
C SER A 204 -10.45 -3.73 -2.98
N VAL A 205 -10.92 -4.51 -3.96
CA VAL A 205 -11.24 -4.01 -5.31
C VAL A 205 -12.38 -3.00 -5.27
N MET A 206 -13.45 -3.28 -4.53
CA MET A 206 -14.56 -2.34 -4.35
C MET A 206 -14.09 -1.02 -3.71
N ALA A 207 -13.25 -1.12 -2.66
CA ALA A 207 -12.76 0.05 -1.94
C ALA A 207 -11.77 0.92 -2.75
N LEU A 208 -10.95 0.32 -3.61
CA LEU A 208 -9.91 1.06 -4.34
C LEU A 208 -10.30 1.45 -5.75
N ILE A 209 -10.98 0.56 -6.49
CA ILE A 209 -11.27 0.74 -7.91
C ILE A 209 -12.66 1.36 -8.07
N VAL A 210 -13.69 0.70 -7.51
CA VAL A 210 -15.08 1.14 -7.70
C VAL A 210 -15.31 2.50 -7.03
N LEU A 211 -14.89 2.65 -5.78
CA LEU A 211 -15.01 3.93 -5.07
C LEU A 211 -14.31 5.07 -5.81
N SER A 212 -13.09 4.85 -6.28
CA SER A 212 -12.34 5.90 -7.00
C SER A 212 -12.96 6.23 -8.36
N GLY A 213 -13.52 5.24 -9.06
CA GLY A 213 -14.27 5.46 -10.30
C GLY A 213 -15.53 6.30 -10.07
N VAL A 214 -16.29 6.01 -9.00
CA VAL A 214 -17.45 6.81 -8.60
C VAL A 214 -17.05 8.23 -8.26
N VAL A 215 -16.00 8.41 -7.44
CA VAL A 215 -15.45 9.73 -7.09
C VAL A 215 -15.09 10.54 -8.35
N THR A 216 -14.38 9.91 -9.29
CA THR A 216 -13.96 10.55 -10.54
C THR A 216 -15.16 10.91 -11.42
N ALA A 217 -16.14 10.01 -11.53
CA ALA A 217 -17.36 10.26 -12.31
C ALA A 217 -18.15 11.45 -11.76
N VAL A 218 -18.35 11.51 -10.44
CA VAL A 218 -19.06 12.62 -9.78
C VAL A 218 -18.32 13.94 -9.99
N GLN A 219 -16.99 13.95 -9.83
CA GLN A 219 -16.18 15.16 -10.07
C GLN A 219 -16.27 15.66 -11.51
N ASN A 220 -16.23 14.75 -12.48
CA ASN A 220 -16.33 15.11 -13.90
C ASN A 220 -17.71 15.65 -14.26
N ILE A 221 -18.79 15.08 -13.68
CA ILE A 221 -20.16 15.57 -13.89
C ILE A 221 -20.32 16.97 -13.29
N ALA A 222 -19.92 17.17 -12.02
CA ALA A 222 -20.00 18.48 -11.37
C ALA A 222 -19.22 19.56 -12.14
N SER A 223 -18.01 19.22 -12.62
CA SER A 223 -17.18 20.13 -13.43
C SER A 223 -17.85 20.48 -14.76
N ALA A 224 -18.56 19.54 -15.39
CA ALA A 224 -19.26 19.76 -16.65
C ALA A 224 -20.52 20.64 -16.49
N GLU A 225 -21.16 20.60 -15.33
CA GLU A 225 -22.33 21.43 -15.01
C GLU A 225 -21.97 22.83 -14.50
N GLY A 226 -20.67 23.15 -14.37
CA GLY A 226 -20.19 24.43 -13.87
C GLY A 226 -20.37 24.60 -12.36
N GLU A 227 -20.69 23.52 -11.65
CA GLU A 227 -20.70 23.49 -10.18
C GLU A 227 -19.26 23.40 -9.65
N ASP A 228 -19.00 24.06 -8.52
CA ASP A 228 -17.69 23.99 -7.87
C ASP A 228 -17.48 22.57 -7.32
N PRO A 229 -16.48 21.80 -7.83
CA PRO A 229 -16.17 20.46 -7.33
C PRO A 229 -15.81 20.46 -5.84
N ALA A 230 -15.45 21.62 -5.27
CA ALA A 230 -15.25 21.84 -3.85
C ALA A 230 -16.52 21.61 -3.01
N SER A 231 -17.69 21.93 -3.55
CA SER A 231 -18.97 21.83 -2.82
C SER A 231 -19.34 20.39 -2.45
N VAL A 232 -18.82 19.42 -3.20
CA VAL A 232 -19.21 18.01 -3.07
C VAL A 232 -18.29 17.25 -2.10
N GLY A 233 -17.13 17.80 -1.72
CA GLY A 233 -16.20 17.16 -0.76
C GLY A 233 -15.63 15.80 -1.19
N VAL A 234 -15.91 15.38 -2.44
CA VAL A 234 -15.68 14.02 -2.96
C VAL A 234 -14.18 13.71 -3.11
N GLY A 235 -13.35 14.74 -3.24
CA GLY A 235 -11.89 14.61 -3.34
C GLY A 235 -11.20 14.05 -2.09
N LEU A 236 -11.91 13.94 -0.96
CA LEU A 236 -11.37 13.43 0.31
C LEU A 236 -11.74 11.98 0.59
N VAL A 237 -12.51 11.33 -0.30
CA VAL A 237 -13.21 10.07 0.00
C VAL A 237 -12.37 8.82 -0.33
N SER A 238 -11.41 8.92 -1.27
CA SER A 238 -10.63 7.76 -1.72
C SER A 238 -9.11 7.97 -1.57
N PRO A 239 -8.31 6.90 -1.36
CA PRO A 239 -6.85 7.02 -1.34
C PRO A 239 -6.26 7.68 -2.59
N TRP A 240 -6.86 7.43 -3.75
CA TRP A 240 -6.44 8.00 -5.04
C TRP A 240 -6.76 9.49 -5.13
N SER A 241 -7.95 9.91 -4.70
CA SER A 241 -8.32 11.33 -4.71
C SER A 241 -7.48 12.16 -3.73
N LEU A 242 -7.16 11.62 -2.55
CA LEU A 242 -6.21 12.24 -1.62
C LEU A 242 -4.81 12.40 -2.23
N HIS A 243 -4.30 11.35 -2.90
CA HIS A 243 -3.00 11.41 -3.59
C HIS A 243 -3.01 12.45 -4.72
N ASN A 244 -4.09 12.53 -5.49
CA ASN A 244 -4.20 13.43 -6.63
C ASN A 244 -4.30 14.89 -6.20
N GLY A 245 -5.09 15.18 -5.16
CA GLY A 245 -5.15 16.52 -4.58
C GLY A 245 -3.80 16.99 -4.02
N LEU A 246 -3.07 16.10 -3.32
CA LEU A 246 -1.72 16.41 -2.84
C LEU A 246 -0.70 16.58 -3.97
N ALA A 247 -0.80 15.77 -5.03
CA ALA A 247 0.08 15.87 -6.19
C ALA A 247 -0.12 17.19 -6.94
N ASN A 248 -1.37 17.61 -7.11
CA ASN A 248 -1.73 18.89 -7.72
C ASN A 248 -1.27 20.07 -6.84
N ALA A 249 -1.57 20.05 -5.54
CA ALA A 249 -1.13 21.07 -4.59
C ALA A 249 0.41 21.24 -4.52
N TRP A 250 1.17 20.17 -4.73
CA TRP A 250 2.64 20.20 -4.74
C TRP A 250 3.23 20.49 -6.14
N GLY A 251 2.39 20.73 -7.15
CA GLY A 251 2.84 20.92 -8.54
C GLY A 251 3.72 19.77 -9.00
N ALA A 252 3.25 18.53 -8.80
CA ALA A 252 3.95 17.30 -9.21
C ALA A 252 3.55 16.85 -10.64
N GLY A 253 2.99 17.76 -11.44
CA GLY A 253 2.57 17.52 -12.82
C GLY A 253 1.29 16.69 -12.95
N LEU A 254 0.34 16.89 -12.04
CA LEU A 254 -0.97 16.25 -12.08
C LEU A 254 -2.03 17.30 -11.77
N ASP A 255 -2.92 17.57 -12.73
CA ASP A 255 -4.01 18.53 -12.56
C ASP A 255 -5.30 17.80 -12.21
N THR A 256 -5.99 18.28 -11.18
CA THR A 256 -7.28 17.74 -10.75
C THR A 256 -8.34 18.82 -10.74
N PRO A 257 -9.61 18.47 -11.05
CA PRO A 257 -10.73 19.37 -10.81
C PRO A 257 -10.94 19.69 -9.32
N ALA A 258 -10.40 18.87 -8.43
CA ALA A 258 -10.52 19.10 -7.00
C ALA A 258 -9.72 20.34 -6.55
N PRO A 259 -10.28 21.17 -5.66
CA PRO A 259 -9.64 22.40 -5.19
C PRO A 259 -8.36 22.10 -4.39
N VAL A 260 -7.31 22.88 -4.66
CA VAL A 260 -6.00 22.71 -4.01
C VAL A 260 -5.51 23.95 -3.26
N ASP A 261 -6.30 25.02 -3.24
CA ASP A 261 -5.91 26.28 -2.62
C ASP A 261 -6.35 26.40 -1.15
N GLY A 262 -5.67 27.26 -0.40
CA GLY A 262 -6.03 27.63 0.96
C GLY A 262 -6.09 26.43 1.93
N ALA A 263 -7.27 26.19 2.51
CA ALA A 263 -7.48 25.16 3.53
C ALA A 263 -7.53 23.72 2.99
N TRP A 264 -7.53 23.52 1.67
CA TRP A 264 -7.63 22.19 1.07
C TRP A 264 -6.36 21.36 1.23
N VAL A 265 -5.17 21.95 1.06
CA VAL A 265 -3.89 21.24 1.28
C VAL A 265 -3.80 20.62 2.68
N PRO A 266 -4.00 21.37 3.78
CA PRO A 266 -3.97 20.77 5.11
C PRO A 266 -5.12 19.78 5.32
N ALA A 267 -6.28 19.96 4.69
CA ALA A 267 -7.37 18.99 4.75
C ALA A 267 -7.00 17.65 4.11
N TYR A 268 -6.37 17.64 2.93
CA TYR A 268 -5.89 16.41 2.28
C TYR A 268 -4.90 15.66 3.17
N VAL A 269 -3.91 16.37 3.74
CA VAL A 269 -2.92 15.79 4.64
C VAL A 269 -3.59 15.23 5.89
N LEU A 270 -4.48 16.00 6.52
CA LEU A 270 -5.18 15.59 7.73
C LEU A 270 -6.04 14.33 7.49
N VAL A 271 -6.84 14.31 6.43
CA VAL A 271 -7.68 13.15 6.08
C VAL A 271 -6.82 11.93 5.75
N ALA A 272 -5.71 12.10 5.03
CA ALA A 272 -4.78 11.00 4.78
C ALA A 272 -4.20 10.42 6.08
N LEU A 273 -3.75 11.27 7.01
CA LEU A 273 -3.22 10.84 8.31
C LEU A 273 -4.28 10.18 9.18
N LEU A 274 -5.51 10.72 9.21
CA LEU A 274 -6.63 10.13 9.93
C LEU A 274 -7.02 8.77 9.35
N LEU A 275 -7.01 8.61 8.03
CA LEU A 275 -7.33 7.34 7.38
C LEU A 275 -6.24 6.29 7.68
N ILE A 276 -4.96 6.65 7.59
CA ILE A 276 -3.85 5.77 7.96
C ILE A 276 -3.95 5.38 9.44
N GLY A 277 -4.09 6.37 10.32
CA GLY A 277 -4.20 6.19 11.77
C GLY A 277 -5.40 5.31 12.13
N GLY A 278 -6.58 5.57 11.57
CA GLY A 278 -7.79 4.78 11.76
C GLY A 278 -7.63 3.33 11.29
N CYS A 279 -7.01 3.11 10.14
CA CYS A 279 -6.73 1.75 9.66
C CYS A 279 -5.77 1.00 10.59
N LEU A 280 -4.70 1.67 11.05
CA LEU A 280 -3.72 1.09 11.98
C LEU A 280 -4.35 0.76 13.33
N LEU A 281 -5.13 1.69 13.91
CA LEU A 281 -5.86 1.46 15.16
C LEU A 281 -6.84 0.29 15.01
N GLY A 282 -7.56 0.22 13.89
CA GLY A 282 -8.44 -0.91 13.56
C GLY A 282 -7.70 -2.25 13.48
N LEU A 283 -6.54 -2.27 12.82
CA LEU A 283 -5.68 -3.46 12.73
C LEU A 283 -5.17 -3.90 14.11
N VAL A 284 -4.70 -2.97 14.94
CA VAL A 284 -4.23 -3.26 16.29
C VAL A 284 -5.36 -3.81 17.16
N ALA A 285 -6.53 -3.18 17.13
CA ALA A 285 -7.71 -3.63 17.87
C ALA A 285 -8.14 -5.04 17.42
N ARG A 286 -8.12 -5.31 16.11
CA ARG A 286 -8.44 -6.62 15.53
C ARG A 286 -7.48 -7.69 16.03
N PHE A 287 -6.17 -7.46 15.95
CA PHE A 287 -5.19 -8.46 16.35
C PHE A 287 -5.13 -8.68 17.86
N ARG A 288 -5.32 -7.64 18.68
CA ARG A 288 -5.50 -7.80 20.13
C ARG A 288 -6.67 -8.72 20.46
N LYS A 289 -7.84 -8.47 19.85
CA LYS A 289 -9.05 -9.28 20.07
C LYS A 289 -8.88 -10.75 19.69
N VAL A 290 -8.06 -11.04 18.68
CA VAL A 290 -7.79 -12.41 18.25
C VAL A 290 -6.76 -13.09 19.15
N GLY A 291 -5.77 -12.34 19.67
CA GLY A 291 -4.74 -12.89 20.56
C GLY A 291 -5.24 -13.26 21.96
N THR A 292 -6.36 -12.70 22.40
CA THR A 292 -6.97 -13.00 23.71
C THR A 292 -7.96 -14.19 23.68
N ARG A 293 -8.20 -14.79 22.52
CA ARG A 293 -9.14 -15.90 22.31
C ARG A 293 -8.39 -17.21 22.11
#